data_AF-A0A927ICT5-F1
#
_entry.id   AF-A0A927ICT5-F1
#
_cell.length_a   1.000
_cell.length_b   1.000
_cell.length_c   1.000
_cell.angle_alpha   90.00
_cell.angle_beta   90.00
_cell.angle_gamma   90.00
#
_symmetry.space_group_name_H-M   'P 1'
#
loop_
_entity.id
_entity.type
_entity.pdbx_description
1 polymer ?
#
loop_
_entity_poly.entity_id
_entity_poly.type
_entity_poly.pdbx_seq_one_letter_code
_entity_poly.pdbx_strand_id
1 'polypeptide(L)'
;MMPTPQETFWSDQTLAAVRDAARDPKLLPVAVVAAPDNTRCSWCDCDDSEDSPHNRPGYRCAGCPETAMSVVAVHSGPHRRYDYPACDRHRDDIITTLVRATGGRP
;
A
#
# COMPACT_ATOMS: atom_id res chain seq x y z
N MET A 1 -4.37 10.27 -17.03
CA MET A 1 -5.31 11.23 -16.45
C MET A 1 -4.91 11.79 -15.07
N MET A 2 -4.51 13.06 -14.99
CA MET A 2 -4.33 13.72 -13.68
C MET A 2 -5.65 13.71 -12.90
N PRO A 3 -5.64 13.51 -11.56
CA PRO A 3 -6.85 13.55 -10.76
C PRO A 3 -7.59 14.87 -10.92
N THR A 4 -8.92 14.81 -10.97
CA THR A 4 -9.78 16.00 -10.92
C THR A 4 -9.65 16.70 -9.57
N PRO A 5 -9.96 18.01 -9.47
CA PRO A 5 -9.94 18.71 -8.19
C PRO A 5 -10.81 18.04 -7.10
N GLN A 6 -11.92 17.42 -7.49
CA GLN A 6 -12.81 16.71 -6.58
C GLN A 6 -12.17 15.41 -6.06
N GLU A 7 -11.51 14.64 -6.93
CA GLU A 7 -10.79 13.42 -6.53
C GLU A 7 -9.58 13.73 -5.64
N THR A 8 -8.87 14.82 -5.93
CA THR A 8 -7.81 15.33 -5.05
C THR A 8 -8.37 15.69 -3.69
N PHE A 9 -9.46 16.46 -3.64
CA PHE A 9 -10.11 16.83 -2.37
C PHE A 9 -10.51 15.59 -1.54
N TRP A 10 -11.12 14.58 -2.16
CA TRP A 10 -11.49 13.35 -1.46
C TRP A 10 -10.30 12.54 -0.98
N SER A 11 -9.24 12.49 -1.78
CA SER A 11 -7.98 11.82 -1.41
C SER A 11 -7.34 12.53 -0.20
N ASP A 12 -7.28 13.86 -0.21
CA ASP A 12 -6.74 14.66 0.88
C ASP A 12 -7.54 14.49 2.18
N GLN A 13 -8.88 14.51 2.09
CA GLN A 13 -9.75 14.28 3.24
C GLN A 13 -9.56 12.86 3.82
N THR A 14 -9.41 11.85 2.96
CA THR A 14 -9.16 10.46 3.38
C THR A 14 -7.81 10.33 4.08
N LEU A 15 -6.75 10.92 3.49
CA LEU A 15 -5.40 10.93 4.05
C LEU A 15 -5.34 11.68 5.40
N ALA A 16 -6.07 12.80 5.53
CA ALA A 16 -6.18 13.53 6.78
C ALA A 16 -6.87 12.69 7.88
N ALA A 17 -7.99 12.02 7.54
CA ALA A 17 -8.72 11.17 8.48
C ALA A 17 -7.88 10.01 9.02
N VAL A 18 -7.15 9.29 8.14
CA VAL A 18 -6.29 8.19 8.59
C VAL A 18 -5.09 8.67 9.39
N ARG A 19 -4.54 9.85 9.07
CA ARG A 19 -3.47 10.47 9.86
C ARG A 19 -3.93 10.82 11.27
N ASP A 20 -5.15 11.34 11.43
CA ASP A 20 -5.70 11.63 12.75
C ASP A 20 -6.03 10.37 13.54
N ALA A 21 -6.56 9.33 12.90
CA ALA A 21 -6.72 8.01 13.52
C ALA A 21 -5.37 7.44 14.00
N ALA A 22 -4.28 7.72 13.29
CA ALA A 22 -2.95 7.22 13.64
C ALA A 22 -2.36 7.86 14.91
N ARG A 23 -3.07 8.81 15.53
CA ARG A 23 -2.74 9.31 16.88
C ARG A 23 -3.00 8.27 17.97
N ASP A 24 -3.88 7.30 17.73
CA ASP A 24 -4.06 6.16 18.62
C ASP A 24 -2.99 5.10 18.34
N PRO A 25 -2.07 4.80 19.28
CA PRO A 25 -1.01 3.81 19.07
C PRO A 25 -1.54 2.37 18.96
N LYS A 26 -2.82 2.11 19.21
CA LYS A 26 -3.45 0.78 19.07
C LYS A 26 -4.01 0.54 17.67
N LEU A 27 -3.99 1.54 16.80
CA LEU A 27 -4.51 1.43 15.44
C LEU A 27 -3.37 1.41 14.42
N LEU A 28 -3.61 0.70 13.32
CA LEU A 28 -2.83 0.82 12.09
C LEU A 28 -3.75 1.31 10.95
N PRO A 29 -3.99 2.63 10.84
CA PRO A 29 -4.90 3.15 9.82
C PRO A 29 -4.34 2.99 8.41
N VAL A 30 -5.23 2.63 7.49
CA VAL A 30 -4.93 2.44 6.06
C VAL A 30 -5.91 3.26 5.24
N ALA A 31 -5.39 4.05 4.30
CA ALA A 31 -6.16 4.72 3.26
C ALA A 31 -5.89 4.06 1.91
N VAL A 32 -6.91 3.97 1.07
CA VAL A 32 -6.78 3.61 -0.34
C VAL A 32 -7.23 4.82 -1.14
N VAL A 33 -6.29 5.44 -1.85
CA VAL A 33 -6.56 6.61 -2.70
C VAL A 33 -6.16 6.32 -4.14
N ALA A 34 -6.65 7.11 -5.09
CA ALA A 34 -6.30 6.94 -6.50
C ALA A 34 -4.78 7.11 -6.70
N ALA A 35 -4.18 6.24 -7.53
CA ALA A 35 -2.79 6.40 -7.91
C ALA A 35 -2.63 7.55 -8.93
N PRO A 36 -1.51 8.29 -8.89
CA PRO A 36 -1.16 9.17 -9.98
C PRO A 36 -0.97 8.38 -11.28
N ASP A 37 -1.17 9.03 -12.41
CA ASP A 37 -0.92 8.45 -13.73
C ASP A 37 0.45 7.81 -13.90
N ASN A 38 0.46 6.72 -14.68
CA ASN A 38 1.69 6.03 -15.07
C ASN A 38 2.53 5.55 -13.87
N THR A 39 1.97 5.57 -12.66
CA THR A 39 2.59 4.95 -11.50
C THR A 39 2.55 3.44 -11.72
N ARG A 40 3.70 2.77 -11.57
CA ARG A 40 3.76 1.31 -11.63
C ARG A 40 3.40 0.71 -10.28
N CYS A 41 2.75 -0.45 -10.31
CA CYS A 41 2.55 -1.26 -9.12
C CYS A 41 3.91 -1.59 -8.49
N SER A 42 4.07 -1.31 -7.20
CA SER A 42 5.32 -1.55 -6.46
C SER A 42 5.40 -2.93 -5.80
N TRP A 43 4.31 -3.70 -5.84
CA TRP A 43 4.23 -5.05 -5.23
C TRP A 43 4.83 -6.13 -6.16
N CYS A 44 5.35 -7.22 -5.61
CA CYS A 44 5.82 -8.36 -6.42
C CYS A 44 4.71 -9.42 -6.63
N ASP A 45 4.74 -10.06 -7.79
CA ASP A 45 4.08 -11.33 -8.11
C ASP A 45 4.86 -12.59 -7.65
N CYS A 46 5.96 -12.40 -6.94
CA CYS A 46 6.84 -13.46 -6.48
C CYS A 46 6.07 -14.35 -5.51
N ASP A 47 6.26 -15.66 -5.59
CA ASP A 47 5.74 -16.53 -4.55
C ASP A 47 6.42 -16.24 -3.20
N ASP A 48 5.69 -16.46 -2.11
CA ASP A 48 6.19 -16.34 -0.73
C ASP A 48 6.62 -17.71 -0.16
N SER A 49 6.94 -18.68 -1.02
CA SER A 49 7.36 -20.01 -0.57
C SER A 49 8.80 -20.01 -0.03
N GLU A 50 9.22 -21.10 0.60
CA GLU A 50 10.62 -21.26 1.00
C GLU A 50 11.59 -21.18 -0.19
N ASP A 51 11.13 -21.59 -1.39
CA ASP A 51 11.89 -21.56 -2.64
C ASP A 51 11.84 -20.20 -3.35
N SER A 52 11.13 -19.22 -2.75
CA SER A 52 10.94 -17.88 -3.29
C SER A 52 12.26 -17.26 -3.74
N PRO A 53 12.28 -16.56 -4.89
CA PRO A 53 13.47 -15.85 -5.32
C PRO A 53 13.89 -14.77 -4.31
N HIS A 54 13.00 -14.30 -3.43
CA HIS A 54 13.33 -13.38 -2.35
C HIS A 54 14.33 -13.95 -1.34
N ASN A 55 14.41 -15.27 -1.20
CA ASN A 55 15.34 -15.94 -0.29
C ASN A 55 16.75 -16.09 -0.89
N ARG A 56 16.97 -15.62 -2.13
CA ARG A 56 18.24 -15.75 -2.85
C ARG A 56 19.05 -14.45 -2.73
N PRO A 57 20.33 -14.52 -2.28
CA PRO A 57 21.19 -13.34 -2.21
C PRO A 57 21.30 -12.63 -3.56
N GLY A 58 21.08 -11.31 -3.56
CA GLY A 58 21.20 -10.47 -4.74
C GLY A 58 19.97 -10.44 -5.66
N TYR A 59 18.92 -11.20 -5.36
CA TYR A 59 17.67 -11.10 -6.12
C TYR A 59 17.03 -9.71 -5.94
N ARG A 60 16.65 -9.10 -7.05
CA ARG A 60 15.84 -7.88 -7.10
C ARG A 60 14.56 -8.19 -7.84
N CYS A 61 13.46 -8.09 -7.13
CA CYS A 61 12.14 -8.12 -7.73
C CYS A 61 11.98 -6.96 -8.73
N ALA A 62 11.53 -7.26 -9.95
CA ALA A 62 11.24 -6.25 -10.97
C ALA A 62 9.91 -5.49 -10.73
N GLY A 63 9.18 -5.88 -9.69
CA GLY A 63 7.81 -5.46 -9.40
C GLY A 63 6.79 -6.15 -10.31
N CYS A 64 5.53 -5.79 -10.10
CA CYS A 64 4.44 -6.11 -11.00
C CYS A 64 4.50 -5.15 -12.21
N PRO A 65 4.40 -5.65 -13.46
CA PRO A 65 4.47 -4.81 -14.65
C PRO A 65 3.20 -3.95 -14.84
N GLU A 66 2.14 -4.20 -14.08
CA GLU A 66 0.87 -3.49 -14.20
C GLU A 66 0.95 -2.05 -13.70
N THR A 67 0.08 -1.21 -14.25
CA THR A 67 -0.14 0.15 -13.78
C THR A 67 -0.86 0.10 -12.43
N ALA A 68 -0.41 0.93 -11.49
CA ALA A 68 -1.11 1.12 -10.23
C ALA A 68 -2.42 1.87 -10.46
N MET A 69 -3.51 1.35 -9.90
CA MET A 69 -4.83 2.00 -9.89
C MET A 69 -5.04 2.76 -8.58
N SER A 70 -4.37 2.32 -7.52
CA SER A 70 -4.48 2.90 -6.18
C SER A 70 -3.14 3.02 -5.49
N VAL A 71 -3.09 3.86 -4.45
CA VAL A 71 -2.02 3.88 -3.45
C VAL A 71 -2.63 3.43 -2.13
N VAL A 72 -2.09 2.35 -1.58
CA VAL A 72 -2.38 1.93 -0.21
C VAL A 72 -1.44 2.70 0.72
N ALA A 73 -1.98 3.69 1.43
CA ALA A 73 -1.22 4.53 2.35
C ALA A 73 -1.43 4.06 3.80
N VAL A 74 -0.34 3.66 4.46
CA VAL A 74 -0.34 3.12 5.82
C VAL A 74 0.34 4.10 6.77
N HIS A 75 -0.29 4.37 7.91
CA HIS A 75 0.29 5.23 8.94
C HIS A 75 0.81 4.44 10.14
N SER A 76 2.09 4.65 10.49
CA SER A 76 2.69 4.17 11.75
C SER A 76 2.89 5.38 12.68
N GLY A 77 1.80 5.80 13.31
CA GLY A 77 1.71 7.10 13.97
C GLY A 77 1.37 8.26 13.01
N PRO A 78 1.10 9.47 13.53
CA PRO A 78 0.58 10.58 12.73
C PRO A 78 1.60 11.25 11.80
N HIS A 79 2.87 10.83 11.86
CA HIS A 79 3.99 11.45 11.13
C HIS A 79 4.81 10.48 10.28
N ARG A 80 4.48 9.18 10.28
CA ARG A 80 5.13 8.19 9.40
C ARG A 80 4.08 7.58 8.50
N ARG A 81 4.23 7.80 7.20
CA ARG A 81 3.35 7.27 6.15
C ARG A 81 4.17 6.42 5.19
N TYR A 82 3.64 5.27 4.80
CA TYR A 82 4.19 4.38 3.79
C TYR A 82 3.18 4.25 2.67
N ASP A 83 3.59 4.57 1.45
CA ASP A 83 2.73 4.57 0.27
C ASP A 83 3.10 3.38 -0.63
N TYR A 84 2.14 2.51 -0.91
CA TYR A 84 2.30 1.34 -1.77
C TYR A 84 1.40 1.46 -3.00
N PRO A 85 1.91 1.97 -4.14
CA PRO A 85 1.18 1.93 -5.39
C PRO A 85 0.86 0.49 -5.81
N ALA A 86 -0.40 0.21 -6.12
CA ALA A 86 -0.89 -1.14 -6.37
C ALA A 86 -1.88 -1.19 -7.53
N CYS A 87 -1.76 -2.24 -8.36
CA CYS A 87 -2.86 -2.66 -9.23
C CYS A 87 -3.99 -3.29 -8.39
N ASP A 88 -5.15 -3.54 -9.00
CA ASP A 88 -6.34 -4.00 -8.26
C ASP A 88 -6.09 -5.29 -7.47
N ARG A 89 -5.39 -6.26 -8.06
CA ARG A 89 -5.03 -7.51 -7.39
C ARG A 89 -4.13 -7.26 -6.17
N HIS A 90 -3.02 -6.57 -6.38
CA HIS A 90 -2.02 -6.39 -5.32
C HIS A 90 -2.47 -5.42 -4.22
N ARG A 91 -3.46 -4.55 -4.47
CA ARG A 91 -4.08 -3.74 -3.42
C ARG A 91 -4.61 -4.62 -2.29
N ASP A 92 -5.31 -5.69 -2.65
CA ASP A 92 -5.95 -6.59 -1.69
C ASP A 92 -4.90 -7.48 -0.99
N ASP A 93 -3.83 -7.86 -1.70
CA ASP A 93 -2.67 -8.58 -1.12
C ASP A 93 -1.94 -7.74 -0.06
N ILE A 94 -1.72 -6.44 -0.34
CA ILE A 94 -1.13 -5.50 0.62
C ILE A 94 -1.98 -5.42 1.89
N ILE A 95 -3.29 -5.16 1.74
CA ILE A 95 -4.20 -5.02 2.88
C ILE A 95 -4.21 -6.31 3.70
N THR A 96 -4.29 -7.47 3.05
CA THR A 96 -4.24 -8.77 3.71
C THR A 96 -2.94 -8.96 4.49
N THR A 97 -1.81 -8.58 3.91
CA THR A 97 -0.48 -8.65 4.54
C THR A 97 -0.41 -7.78 5.80
N LEU A 98 -0.92 -6.55 5.73
CA LEU A 98 -0.97 -5.63 6.87
C LEU A 98 -1.84 -6.18 8.02
N VAL A 99 -3.01 -6.74 7.70
CA VAL A 99 -3.89 -7.37 8.68
C VAL A 99 -3.21 -8.56 9.35
N ARG A 100 -2.54 -9.43 8.58
CA ARG A 100 -1.80 -10.57 9.13
C ARG A 100 -0.66 -10.14 10.04
N ALA A 101 0.11 -9.13 9.62
CA ALA A 101 1.23 -8.61 10.38
C ALA A 101 0.82 -7.97 11.72
N THR A 102 -0.37 -7.35 11.77
CA THR A 102 -0.85 -6.64 12.97
C THR A 102 -1.76 -7.45 13.88
N GLY A 103 -2.57 -8.35 13.33
CA GLY A 103 -3.55 -9.14 14.08
C GLY A 103 -2.93 -10.23 14.96
N GLY A 104 -1.63 -10.51 14.81
CA GLY A 104 -0.95 -11.53 15.59
C GLY A 104 -1.48 -12.94 15.30
N ARG A 105 -0.94 -13.53 14.22
CA ARG A 105 -0.68 -14.98 13.98
C ARG A 105 -1.63 -15.85 13.13
N PRO A 106 -1.09 -16.93 12.51
CA PRO A 106 0.20 -17.63 12.75
C PRO A 106 1.47 -17.02 12.16
#